data_AF-A0A940FCY6-F1
#
_entry.id   AF-A0A940FCY6-F1
#
_cell.length_a   1.000
_cell.length_b   1.000
_cell.length_c   1.000
_cell.angle_alpha   90.00
_cell.angle_beta   90.00
_cell.angle_gamma   90.00
#
_symmetry.space_group_name_H-M   'P 1'
#
loop_
_entity.id
_entity.type
_entity.pdbx_description
1 polymer ?
#
loop_
_entity_poly.entity_id
_entity_poly.type
_entity_poly.pdbx_seq_one_letter_code
_entity_poly.pdbx_strand_id
1 'polypeptide(L)'
;IKLSTEPFDEEWINATRNIICHKLDISEEEAEYFIFTGLAENTTYDPTEEEINILFKDGSVRDISKVDNALIHQTLSAPVKKFYICFFNS
;
A
#
# COMPACT_ATOMS: atom_id res chain seq x y z
N ILE A 1 -14.05 3.29 -2.86
CA ILE A 1 -12.58 3.16 -2.69
C ILE A 1 -12.00 2.74 -4.03
N LYS A 2 -10.98 3.45 -4.53
CA LYS A 2 -10.23 3.07 -5.73
C LYS A 2 -8.78 2.77 -5.36
N LEU A 3 -8.17 1.79 -6.03
CA LEU A 3 -6.79 1.37 -5.83
C LEU A 3 -6.01 1.55 -7.14
N SER A 4 -4.76 2.00 -7.05
CA SER A 4 -3.87 2.22 -8.18
C SER A 4 -2.42 1.86 -7.80
N THR A 5 -1.63 1.45 -8.79
CA THR A 5 -0.17 1.31 -8.66
C THR A 5 0.57 2.63 -8.85
N GLU A 6 -0.11 3.63 -9.40
CA GLU A 6 0.40 4.98 -9.63
C GLU A 6 -0.36 5.99 -8.75
N PRO A 7 0.28 7.12 -8.36
CA PRO A 7 -0.41 8.21 -7.66
C PRO A 7 -1.64 8.68 -8.44
N PHE A 8 -2.69 9.06 -7.71
CA PHE A 8 -3.84 9.71 -8.33
C PHE A 8 -3.49 11.15 -8.69
N ASP A 9 -4.00 11.62 -9.81
CA ASP A 9 -3.83 13.00 -10.28
C ASP A 9 -4.42 13.99 -9.26
N GLU A 10 -3.61 14.95 -8.80
CA GLU A 10 -4.02 15.99 -7.86
C GLU A 10 -5.14 16.86 -8.42
N GLU A 11 -5.15 17.16 -9.72
CA GLU A 11 -6.22 17.95 -10.34
C GLU A 11 -7.55 17.21 -10.24
N TRP A 12 -7.54 15.89 -10.46
CA TRP A 12 -8.72 15.05 -10.35
C TRP A 12 -9.22 14.94 -8.90
N ILE A 13 -8.30 14.82 -7.94
CA ILE A 13 -8.64 14.81 -6.50
C ILE A 13 -9.29 16.12 -6.10
N ASN A 14 -8.70 17.26 -6.50
CA ASN A 14 -9.19 18.60 -6.17
C ASN A 14 -10.56 18.86 -6.82
N ALA A 15 -10.75 18.45 -8.08
CA ALA A 15 -12.05 18.54 -8.74
C ALA A 15 -13.12 17.70 -8.00
N THR A 16 -12.76 16.49 -7.57
CA THR A 16 -13.66 15.62 -6.80
C THR A 16 -13.98 16.21 -5.42
N ARG A 17 -13.00 16.83 -4.75
CA ARG A 17 -13.22 17.54 -3.47
C ARG A 17 -14.23 18.67 -3.63
N ASN A 18 -14.06 19.52 -4.65
CA ASN A 18 -15.00 20.62 -4.93
C ASN A 18 -16.42 20.12 -5.21
N ILE A 19 -16.57 19.00 -5.94
CA ILE A 19 -17.87 18.38 -6.18
C ILE A 19 -18.51 17.93 -4.87
N ILE A 20 -17.74 17.34 -3.95
CA ILE A 20 -18.24 16.89 -2.64
C ILE A 20 -18.63 18.08 -1.76
N CYS A 21 -17.79 19.13 -1.69
CA CYS A 21 -18.11 20.37 -0.97
C CYS A 21 -19.44 20.95 -1.47
N HIS A 22 -19.62 21.08 -2.79
CA HIS A 22 -20.85 21.62 -3.37
C HIS A 22 -22.07 20.72 -3.21
N LYS A 23 -21.91 19.39 -3.29
CA LYS A 23 -23.02 18.44 -3.15
C LYS A 23 -23.54 18.37 -1.71
N LEU A 24 -22.64 18.44 -0.73
CA LEU A 24 -22.97 18.28 0.69
C LEU A 24 -23.13 19.62 1.43
N ASP A 25 -22.85 20.74 0.75
CA ASP A 25 -22.82 22.10 1.34
C ASP A 25 -21.92 22.18 2.58
N ILE A 26 -20.74 21.57 2.47
CA ILE A 26 -19.74 21.50 3.54
C ILE A 26 -18.50 22.30 3.17
N SER A 27 -17.77 22.72 4.21
CA SER A 27 -16.47 23.37 4.07
C SER A 27 -15.41 22.42 3.50
N GLU A 28 -14.32 22.99 2.99
CA GLU A 28 -13.19 22.19 2.49
C GLU A 28 -12.55 21.33 3.59
N GLU A 29 -12.50 21.85 4.82
CA GLU A 29 -12.00 21.14 6.00
C GLU A 29 -12.88 19.94 6.36
N GLU A 30 -14.21 20.08 6.24
CA GLU A 30 -15.14 18.96 6.41
C GLU A 30 -15.03 17.95 5.25
N ALA A 31 -14.71 18.39 4.04
CA ALA A 31 -14.54 17.51 2.89
C ALA A 31 -13.34 16.57 3.03
N GLU A 32 -12.32 16.90 3.83
CA GLU A 32 -11.20 15.99 4.13
C GLU A 32 -11.66 14.69 4.79
N TYR A 33 -12.76 14.71 5.54
CA TYR A 33 -13.36 13.49 6.11
C TYR A 33 -14.04 12.61 5.06
N PHE A 34 -14.42 13.20 3.92
CA PHE A 34 -15.16 12.52 2.85
C PHE A 34 -14.29 12.18 1.65
N ILE A 35 -13.14 12.82 1.45
CA ILE A 35 -12.16 12.49 0.41
C ILE A 35 -10.73 12.53 0.96
N PHE A 36 -10.07 11.37 0.96
CA PHE A 36 -8.67 11.25 1.36
C PHE A 36 -7.94 10.20 0.53
N THR A 37 -6.67 10.46 0.29
CA THR A 37 -5.74 9.54 -0.34
C THR A 37 -4.83 8.92 0.72
N GLY A 38 -4.29 7.75 0.42
CA GLY A 38 -3.27 7.14 1.24
C GLY A 38 -2.41 6.18 0.44
N LEU A 39 -1.30 5.79 1.04
CA LEU A 39 -0.38 4.82 0.50
C LEU A 39 -0.42 3.58 1.40
N ALA A 40 -0.82 2.46 0.83
CA ALA A 40 -0.67 1.16 1.45
C ALA A 40 0.58 0.51 0.86
N GLU A 41 1.61 0.33 1.69
CA GLU A 41 2.79 -0.46 1.34
C GLU A 41 2.62 -1.84 1.97
N ASN A 42 2.66 -2.89 1.15
CA ASN A 42 2.74 -4.26 1.65
C ASN A 42 4.17 -4.75 1.46
N THR A 43 4.94 -4.70 2.54
CA THR A 43 6.28 -5.30 2.61
C THR A 43 6.11 -6.70 3.18
N THR A 44 6.28 -7.73 2.36
CA THR A 44 6.12 -9.12 2.81
C THR A 44 7.28 -9.60 3.67
N TYR A 45 8.48 -9.03 3.46
CA TYR A 45 9.67 -9.29 4.25
C TYR A 45 10.72 -8.21 3.97
N ASP A 46 11.30 -7.63 5.02
CA ASP A 46 12.43 -6.73 4.91
C ASP A 46 13.67 -7.37 5.57
N PRO A 47 14.65 -7.89 4.81
CA PRO A 47 15.84 -8.51 5.37
C PRO A 47 16.76 -7.54 6.15
N THR A 48 16.49 -6.23 6.10
CA THR A 48 17.24 -5.22 6.88
C THR A 48 16.67 -4.99 8.27
N GLU A 49 15.37 -5.25 8.46
CA GLU A 49 14.66 -5.09 9.74
C GLU A 49 14.26 -6.45 10.35
N GLU A 50 14.16 -7.50 9.54
CA GLU A 50 13.68 -8.84 9.91
C GLU A 50 14.68 -9.93 9.45
N GLU A 51 14.94 -10.93 10.31
CA GLU A 51 15.81 -12.07 9.97
C GLU A 51 15.09 -13.39 10.28
N ILE A 52 14.64 -14.11 9.23
CA ILE A 52 14.00 -15.42 9.35
C ILE A 52 15.02 -16.50 9.05
N ASN A 53 15.45 -17.20 10.10
CA ASN A 53 16.43 -18.27 10.02
C ASN A 53 15.77 -19.65 9.84
N ILE A 54 16.22 -20.42 8.84
CA ILE A 54 15.76 -21.78 8.55
C ILE A 54 16.84 -22.77 8.99
N LEU A 55 16.47 -23.70 9.88
CA LEU A 55 17.31 -24.85 10.25
C LEU A 55 17.09 -26.01 9.26
N PHE A 56 18.16 -26.39 8.58
CA PHE A 56 18.17 -27.50 7.64
C PHE A 56 18.45 -28.83 8.35
N LYS A 57 18.08 -29.95 7.70
CA LYS A 57 18.27 -31.31 8.24
C LYS A 57 19.75 -31.68 8.44
N ASP A 58 20.65 -30.99 7.77
CA ASP A 58 22.11 -31.11 7.94
C ASP A 58 22.65 -30.32 9.15
N GLY A 59 21.78 -29.62 9.88
CA GLY A 59 22.13 -28.77 11.02
C GLY A 59 22.57 -27.36 10.63
N SER A 60 22.64 -27.02 9.34
CA SER A 60 22.97 -25.67 8.90
C SER A 60 21.79 -24.72 9.13
N VAL A 61 22.08 -23.50 9.56
CA VAL A 61 21.10 -22.41 9.68
C VAL A 61 21.38 -21.41 8.57
N ARG A 62 20.36 -21.05 7.79
CA ARG A 62 20.47 -20.05 6.74
C ARG A 62 19.27 -19.11 6.79
N ASP A 63 19.52 -17.84 6.56
CA ASP A 63 18.45 -16.85 6.38
C ASP A 63 17.59 -17.20 5.16
N ILE A 64 16.29 -16.96 5.26
CA ILE A 64 15.28 -17.25 4.23
C ILE A 64 15.59 -16.56 2.90
N SER A 65 16.20 -15.37 2.91
CA SER A 65 16.63 -14.65 1.71
C SER A 65 17.76 -15.35 0.95
N LYS A 66 18.54 -16.19 1.63
CA LYS A 66 19.66 -16.95 1.08
C LYS A 66 19.26 -18.36 0.61
N VAL A 67 17.99 -18.73 0.77
CA VAL A 67 17.47 -20.02 0.34
C VAL A 67 16.94 -19.90 -1.08
N ASP A 68 17.61 -20.59 -2.01
CA ASP A 68 17.19 -20.68 -3.42
C ASP A 68 15.96 -21.58 -3.56
N ASN A 69 14.77 -20.99 -3.38
CA ASN A 69 13.48 -21.66 -3.55
C ASN A 69 12.48 -20.73 -4.24
N ALA A 70 11.92 -21.18 -5.36
CA ALA A 70 11.00 -20.40 -6.18
C ALA A 70 9.76 -19.88 -5.42
N LEU A 71 9.24 -20.65 -4.46
CA LEU A 71 8.08 -20.25 -3.65
C LEU A 71 8.45 -19.16 -2.63
N ILE A 72 9.66 -19.24 -2.08
CA ILE A 72 10.20 -18.24 -1.16
C ILE A 72 10.45 -16.93 -1.91
N HIS A 73 11.11 -16.97 -3.06
CA HIS A 73 11.37 -15.78 -3.89
C HIS A 73 10.09 -15.08 -4.38
N GLN A 74 9.01 -15.81 -4.68
CA GLN A 74 7.72 -15.21 -5.04
C GLN A 74 7.05 -14.51 -3.85
N THR A 75 7.22 -15.06 -2.64
CA THR A 75 6.59 -14.51 -1.42
C THR A 75 7.36 -13.31 -0.89
N LEU A 76 8.70 -13.34 -0.94
CA LEU A 76 9.59 -12.23 -0.58
C LEU A 76 9.65 -11.11 -1.65
N SER A 77 8.85 -11.21 -2.72
CA SER A 77 8.88 -10.26 -3.83
C SER A 77 8.63 -8.83 -3.33
N ALA A 78 9.38 -7.90 -3.93
CA ALA A 78 9.53 -6.49 -3.57
C ALA A 78 8.25 -5.79 -3.05
N PRO A 79 8.39 -4.81 -2.14
CA PRO A 79 7.26 -4.09 -1.55
C PRO A 79 6.33 -3.55 -2.63
N VAL A 80 5.06 -3.95 -2.56
CA VAL A 80 4.05 -3.47 -3.49
C VAL A 80 3.45 -2.19 -2.91
N LYS A 81 3.77 -1.06 -3.52
CA LYS A 81 3.13 0.23 -3.24
C LYS A 81 1.77 0.28 -3.91
N LYS A 82 0.71 0.48 -3.13
CA LYS A 82 -0.65 0.70 -3.63
C LYS A 82 -1.16 2.03 -3.13
N PHE A 83 -1.41 2.94 -4.05
CA PHE A 83 -2.11 4.18 -3.78
C PHE A 83 -3.60 3.89 -3.70
N TYR A 84 -4.27 4.40 -2.69
CA TYR A 84 -5.72 4.31 -2.56
C TYR A 84 -6.34 5.69 -2.40
N ILE A 85 -7.56 5.84 -2.90
CA ILE A 85 -8.40 6.99 -2.63
C ILE A 85 -9.77 6.53 -2.15
N CYS A 86 -10.18 7.08 -1.03
CA CYS A 86 -11.52 6.95 -0.47
C CYS A 86 -12.22 8.27 -0.72
N PHE A 87 -13.36 8.22 -1.40
CA PHE A 87 -14.20 9.39 -1.60
C PHE A 87 -15.68 8.99 -1.48
N PHE A 88 -16.50 9.90 -0.98
CA PHE A 88 -17.94 9.73 -0.92
C PHE A 88 -18.53 9.63 -2.33
N ASN A 89 -19.23 8.54 -2.62
CA ASN A 89 -19.85 8.30 -3.93
C ASN A 89 -21.37 8.20 -3.73
N SER A 90 -22.09 9.26 -4.10
CA SER A 90 -23.55 9.35 -4.11
C SER A 90 -24.08 9.71 -5.48
#